data_AF-A0A953X948-F1
#
_entry.id   AF-A0A953X948-F1
#
_cell.length_a   1.000
_cell.length_b   1.000
_cell.length_c   1.000
_cell.angle_alpha   90.00
_cell.angle_beta   90.00
_cell.angle_gamma   90.00
#
_symmetry.space_group_name_H-M   'P 1'
#
loop_
_entity.id
_entity.type
_entity.pdbx_description
1 polymer ?
#
loop_
_entity_poly.entity_id
_entity_poly.type
_entity_poly.pdbx_seq_one_letter_code
_entity_poly.pdbx_strand_id
1 'polypeptide(L)'
;MGRSRGGLTTKLHVVVDAEGRPIRLRLTEGQAHDGRTARDMLETVGSGMIFIADRAYDADWLREALGDCGAWANIRPLAHRREPQVF
;
A
#
# COMPACT_ATOMS: atom_id res chain seq x y z
N MET A 1 -13.95 11.39 -8.66
CA MET A 1 -13.79 10.33 -9.68
C MET A 1 -12.74 10.76 -10.68
N GLY A 2 -11.96 9.83 -11.20
CA GLY A 2 -10.89 10.14 -12.13
C GLY A 2 -11.33 10.21 -13.58
N ARG A 3 -10.67 11.04 -14.40
CA ARG A 3 -10.94 11.12 -15.85
C ARG A 3 -9.83 10.40 -16.61
N SER A 4 -10.20 9.41 -17.42
CA SER A 4 -9.32 8.70 -18.33
C SER A 4 -9.80 8.83 -19.77
N ARG A 5 -9.03 8.34 -20.75
CA ARG A 5 -9.44 8.30 -22.17
C ARG A 5 -10.72 7.47 -22.39
N GLY A 6 -11.02 6.52 -21.51
CA GLY A 6 -12.20 5.65 -21.57
C GLY A 6 -13.39 6.11 -20.72
N GLY A 7 -13.32 7.29 -20.07
CA GLY A 7 -14.39 7.80 -19.20
C GLY A 7 -13.96 7.94 -17.73
N LEU A 8 -14.96 7.98 -16.84
CA LEU A 8 -14.74 8.13 -15.40
C LEU A 8 -14.25 6.82 -14.77
N THR A 9 -13.18 6.88 -13.99
CA THR A 9 -12.56 5.72 -13.34
C THR A 9 -12.37 5.96 -11.85
N THR A 10 -12.40 4.87 -11.08
CA THR A 10 -12.27 4.86 -9.62
C THR A 10 -11.37 3.69 -9.23
N LYS A 11 -10.55 3.85 -8.21
CA LYS A 11 -9.77 2.78 -7.59
C LYS A 11 -10.42 2.39 -6.27
N LEU A 12 -10.51 1.09 -6.03
CA LEU A 12 -10.85 0.53 -4.72
C LEU A 12 -9.57 -0.04 -4.11
N HIS A 13 -9.20 0.51 -2.96
CA HIS A 13 -8.07 0.04 -2.17
C HIS A 13 -8.61 -0.70 -0.95
N VAL A 14 -8.03 -1.87 -0.65
CA VAL A 14 -8.52 -2.75 0.41
C VAL A 14 -7.34 -3.23 1.26
N VAL A 15 -7.46 -3.08 2.58
CA VAL A 15 -6.64 -3.80 3.55
C VAL A 15 -7.44 -5.00 4.01
N VAL A 16 -6.83 -6.17 3.97
CA VAL A 16 -7.45 -7.44 4.38
C VAL A 16 -6.63 -8.09 5.49
N ASP A 17 -7.29 -8.91 6.31
CA ASP A 17 -6.60 -9.83 7.21
C ASP A 17 -6.00 -11.03 6.43
N ALA A 18 -5.36 -11.94 7.16
CA ALA A 18 -4.74 -13.13 6.59
C ALA A 18 -5.74 -14.08 5.91
N GLU A 19 -7.02 -14.04 6.31
CA GLU A 19 -8.10 -14.82 5.72
C GLU A 19 -8.81 -14.09 4.56
N GLY A 20 -8.32 -12.91 4.17
CA GLY A 20 -8.87 -12.10 3.08
C GLY A 20 -10.11 -11.29 3.46
N ARG A 21 -10.43 -11.15 4.75
CA ARG A 21 -11.58 -10.36 5.21
C ARG A 21 -11.20 -8.87 5.20
N PRO A 22 -12.03 -7.98 4.61
CA PRO A 22 -11.73 -6.56 4.57
C PRO A 22 -11.68 -5.94 5.97
N ILE A 23 -10.56 -5.33 6.32
CA ILE A 23 -10.37 -4.51 7.52
C ILE A 23 -10.69 -3.05 7.20
N ARG A 24 -10.24 -2.57 6.03
CA ARG A 24 -10.41 -1.18 5.60
C ARG A 24 -10.58 -1.09 4.09
N LEU A 25 -11.49 -0.21 3.67
CA LEU A 25 -11.81 0.03 2.27
C LEU A 25 -11.67 1.52 1.99
N ARG A 26 -11.08 1.88 0.85
CA ARG A 26 -11.09 3.26 0.37
C ARG A 26 -11.29 3.36 -1.12
N LEU A 27 -12.23 4.21 -1.51
CA LEU A 27 -12.42 4.61 -2.89
C LEU A 27 -11.65 5.90 -3.17
N THR A 28 -10.90 5.91 -4.26
CA THR A 28 -10.23 7.11 -4.76
C THR A 28 -10.47 7.28 -6.24
N GLU A 29 -10.15 8.46 -6.75
CA GLU A 29 -10.18 8.71 -8.18
C GLU A 29 -9.20 7.80 -8.93
N GLY A 30 -9.51 7.43 -10.17
CA GLY A 30 -8.68 6.51 -10.94
C GLY A 30 -7.24 6.98 -11.18
N GLN A 31 -7.01 8.30 -11.26
CA GLN A 31 -5.65 8.85 -11.36
C GLN A 31 -4.93 9.00 -10.01
N ALA A 32 -5.55 8.64 -8.89
CA ALA A 32 -4.92 8.77 -7.59
C ALA A 32 -3.67 7.89 -7.51
N HIS A 33 -2.61 8.44 -6.91
CA HIS A 33 -1.36 7.71 -6.70
C HIS A 33 -1.49 6.74 -5.53
N ASP A 34 -1.19 5.47 -5.75
CA ASP A 34 -1.46 4.38 -4.81
C ASP A 34 -0.72 4.58 -3.47
N GLY A 35 0.53 5.04 -3.52
CA GLY A 35 1.30 5.35 -2.32
C GLY A 35 0.64 6.39 -1.41
N ARG A 36 0.00 7.44 -1.95
CA ARG A 36 -0.66 8.44 -1.08
C ARG A 36 -1.85 7.82 -0.34
N THR A 37 -2.57 6.91 -0.99
CA THR A 37 -3.72 6.25 -0.37
C THR A 37 -3.30 5.28 0.74
N ALA A 38 -2.13 4.63 0.62
CA ALA A 38 -1.61 3.68 1.59
C ALA A 38 -1.39 4.28 2.98
N ARG A 39 -1.06 5.57 3.09
CA ARG A 39 -0.81 6.21 4.39
C ARG A 39 -2.00 6.06 5.34
N ASP A 40 -3.21 6.31 4.87
CA ASP A 40 -4.41 6.23 5.71
C ASP A 40 -4.91 4.77 5.88
N MET A 41 -4.16 3.80 5.33
CA MET A 41 -4.41 2.36 5.46
C MET A 41 -3.51 1.71 6.51
N LEU A 42 -2.42 2.37 6.90
CA LEU A 42 -1.49 1.85 7.90
C LEU A 42 -2.00 1.93 9.33
N GLU A 43 -3.07 2.69 9.61
CA GLU A 43 -3.63 2.85 10.97
C GLU A 43 -3.99 1.52 11.65
N THR A 44 -4.22 0.45 10.87
CA THR A 44 -4.58 -0.88 11.37
C THR A 44 -3.39 -1.83 11.46
N VAL A 45 -2.18 -1.37 11.12
CA VAL A 45 -0.95 -2.16 11.10
C VAL A 45 -0.14 -1.85 12.35
N GLY A 46 0.35 -2.89 13.04
CA GLY A 46 1.13 -2.74 14.26
C GLY A 46 2.21 -3.81 14.43
N SER A 47 2.82 -3.79 15.61
CA SER A 47 4.01 -4.57 15.92
C SER A 47 3.81 -6.07 15.69
N GLY A 48 4.77 -6.72 15.02
CA GLY A 48 4.76 -8.15 14.72
C GLY A 48 3.93 -8.56 13.52
N MET A 49 3.28 -7.63 12.82
CA MET A 49 2.55 -7.91 11.59
C MET A 49 3.45 -7.89 10.36
N ILE A 50 3.12 -8.72 9.36
CA ILE A 50 3.71 -8.65 8.02
C ILE A 50 2.71 -7.95 7.09
N PHE A 51 3.12 -6.81 6.53
CA PHE A 51 2.33 -6.06 5.57
C PHE A 51 2.72 -6.47 4.15
N ILE A 52 1.78 -7.09 3.43
CA ILE A 52 1.96 -7.52 2.03
C ILE A 52 1.28 -6.50 1.13
N ALA A 53 2.00 -5.98 0.14
CA ALA A 53 1.44 -5.08 -0.86
C ALA A 53 2.06 -5.26 -2.24
N ASP A 54 1.36 -4.75 -3.26
CA ASP A 54 1.85 -4.72 -4.62
C ASP A 54 3.15 -3.88 -4.74
N ARG A 55 3.95 -4.19 -5.75
CA ARG A 55 5.18 -3.46 -6.07
C ARG A 55 4.97 -1.95 -6.24
N ALA A 56 3.80 -1.51 -6.70
CA ALA A 56 3.47 -0.08 -6.82
C ALA A 56 3.46 0.66 -5.47
N TYR A 57 3.42 -0.05 -4.35
CA TYR A 57 3.55 0.50 -3.01
C TYR A 57 5.00 0.56 -2.50
N ASP A 58 5.99 0.13 -3.28
CA ASP A 58 7.40 0.22 -2.86
C ASP A 58 7.87 1.67 -2.76
N ALA A 59 7.82 2.21 -1.55
CA ALA A 59 8.26 3.56 -1.22
C ALA A 59 8.99 3.56 0.12
N ASP A 60 10.06 4.37 0.22
CA ASP A 60 10.91 4.43 1.42
C ASP A 60 10.09 4.83 2.65
N TRP A 61 9.31 5.90 2.55
CA TRP A 61 8.45 6.37 3.63
C TRP A 61 7.44 5.31 4.11
N LEU A 62 6.98 4.40 3.23
CA LEU A 62 6.03 3.36 3.60
C LEU A 62 6.73 2.27 4.44
N ARG A 63 7.92 1.86 4.01
CA ARG A 63 8.74 0.88 4.72
C ARG A 63 9.19 1.43 6.08
N GLU A 64 9.58 2.70 6.13
CA GLU A 64 9.92 3.41 7.37
C GLU A 64 8.71 3.47 8.31
N ALA A 65 7.53 3.90 7.84
CA ALA A 65 6.33 3.95 8.66
C ALA A 65 5.90 2.59 9.21
N LEU A 66 6.08 1.51 8.42
CA LEU A 66 5.85 0.14 8.87
C LEU A 66 6.88 -0.28 9.93
N GLY A 67 8.15 0.05 9.73
CA GLY A 67 9.21 -0.20 10.72
C GLY A 67 8.96 0.54 12.04
N ASP A 68 8.52 1.80 11.98
CA ASP A 68 8.21 2.63 13.15
C ASP A 68 7.06 2.05 13.99
N CYS A 69 6.09 1.38 13.37
CA CYS A 69 5.03 0.67 14.10
C CYS A 69 5.37 -0.79 14.45
N GLY A 70 6.62 -1.23 14.21
CA GLY A 70 7.09 -2.58 14.50
C GLY A 70 6.60 -3.65 13.52
N ALA A 71 6.07 -3.24 12.37
CA ALA A 71 5.61 -4.12 11.31
C ALA A 71 6.71 -4.34 10.26
N TRP A 72 6.57 -5.44 9.52
CA TRP A 72 7.48 -5.80 8.45
C TRP A 72 6.87 -5.57 7.07
N ALA A 73 7.58 -4.89 6.17
CA ALA A 73 7.13 -4.63 4.81
C ALA A 73 7.56 -5.76 3.83
N ASN A 74 6.64 -6.66 3.51
CA ASN A 74 6.83 -7.66 2.44
C ASN A 74 6.30 -7.12 1.11
N ILE A 75 7.07 -6.22 0.51
CA ILE A 75 6.74 -5.55 -0.75
C ILE A 75 7.86 -5.82 -1.75
N ARG A 76 7.51 -6.28 -2.96
CA ARG A 76 8.49 -6.49 -4.02
C ARG A 76 9.20 -5.17 -4.35
N PRO A 77 10.54 -5.09 -4.33
CA PRO A 77 11.25 -3.87 -4.65
C PRO A 77 11.07 -3.45 -6.12
N LEU A 78 11.02 -2.15 -6.36
CA LEU A 78 11.14 -1.55 -7.69
C LEU A 78 12.55 -1.81 -8.26
N ALA A 79 12.63 -2.05 -9.56
CA ALA A 79 13.88 -2.36 -10.26
C ALA A 79 14.96 -1.26 -10.12
N HIS A 80 14.56 -0.03 -9.84
CA HIS A 80 15.46 1.12 -9.65
C HIS A 80 15.66 1.49 -8.17
N ARG A 81 15.19 0.66 -7.23
CA ARG A 81 15.43 0.87 -5.79
C ARG A 81 16.92 0.72 -5.52
N ARG A 82 17.53 1.73 -4.88
CA ARG A 82 18.97 1.77 -4.59
C ARG A 82 19.39 0.77 -3.53
N GLU A 83 18.56 0.65 -2.49
CA GLU A 83 18.77 -0.23 -1.35
C GLU A 83 17.60 -1.23 -1.29
N PRO A 84 17.63 -2.27 -2.13
CA PRO A 84 16.63 -3.31 -2.07
C PRO A 84 16.77 -4.05 -0.74
N GLN A 85 15.73 -3.97 0.08
CA GLN A 85 15.61 -4.83 1.25
C GLN A 85 15.29 -6.23 0.73
N VAL A 86 16.25 -7.14 0.86
CA VAL A 86 16.12 -8.53 0.42
C VAL A 86 15.77 -9.37 1.64
N PHE A 87 14.55 -9.88 1.67
CA PHE A 87 14.11 -10.98 2.52
C PHE A 87 13.22 -11.88 1.67
#